data_AF-A0A9D4Z606-F1
#
_entry.id   AF-A0A9D4Z606-F1
#
_cell.length_a   1.000
_cell.length_b   1.000
_cell.length_c   1.000
_cell.angle_alpha   90.00
_cell.angle_beta   90.00
_cell.angle_gamma   90.00
#
_symmetry.space_group_name_H-M   'P 1'
#
loop_
_entity.id
_entity.type
_entity.pdbx_description
1 polymer ?
#
loop_
_entity_poly.entity_id
_entity_poly.type
_entity_poly.pdbx_seq_one_letter_code
_entity_poly.pdbx_strand_id
1 'polypeptide(L)'
;MVASLLVQPLTFGESISAFAQGSLSPRRRHTHTHTHTQHRHKMYVFGARKRRPAQGCSSILLITAILGIVFFVSSVCVLVNQEVLSSVWNKLGISAISTVNAQTYCSDQTTKDSPPAACDDLTCLSRSQQYLYRNPAHIKPIPDPLLKAWAAYAQMHRYCSHHNWSALFLSRDRSPTDHNDGCQYLIYIEGSEGLGNVLLSLTSAFTFAMATGRMLLLDSRANIAKLLCEPFPESSWVLPPNFPYRELLDCPSLGPFRHNNTNASCVSLNLQHNIHHKDQQLFCEDVYTSLQDVKWVAWTSNQYFLTNLLLIPSFWQRMHPVFRGNVGQIFTFLARLLLLPANDTWAIILREFWSYLSGANAQLGVQVRLYGRVEFDLEANDRIMECLLQNNLLPRFSEKENLTELSILHNRKMEARENHADIVVMLASLQGKYAQIMKDQFAKLPTKGTKMVRVHSVSQLGSQKKGFEQAQLAFVEMWLLSYSDNLATSKKSTFGYIAQGLGAIHPYILDLNKGEHASPCVLGQSVEPCTHYPKIPRCLGADANLSIDHKQWIRTHFSLCQDHVGGWQLVPSGAAQGNPVSFDFL
;
A
#
# COMPACT_ATOMS: atom_id res chain seq x y z
N MET A 1 -41.37 17.26 43.36
CA MET A 1 -39.93 16.92 43.44
C MET A 1 -39.45 16.47 42.07
N VAL A 2 -38.90 17.39 41.27
CA VAL A 2 -38.10 17.09 40.07
C VAL A 2 -37.03 18.18 40.03
N ALA A 3 -35.75 17.81 39.98
CA ALA A 3 -34.64 18.76 40.00
C ALA A 3 -33.87 18.67 38.68
N SER A 4 -33.91 19.74 37.90
CA SER A 4 -33.07 19.94 36.72
C SER A 4 -31.68 20.38 37.17
N LEU A 5 -30.62 19.86 36.54
CA LEU A 5 -29.29 20.47 36.61
C LEU A 5 -28.66 20.54 35.23
N LEU A 6 -28.40 21.78 34.80
CA LEU A 6 -27.62 22.14 33.62
C LEU A 6 -26.13 21.95 33.93
N VAL A 7 -25.33 21.64 32.90
CA VAL A 7 -23.87 21.82 32.92
C VAL A 7 -23.47 22.68 31.72
N GLN A 8 -22.70 23.72 31.99
CA GLN A 8 -22.24 24.72 31.01
C GLN A 8 -21.00 24.25 30.24
N PRO A 9 -20.74 24.79 29.04
CA PRO A 9 -19.50 24.53 28.29
C PRO A 9 -18.34 25.39 28.81
N LEU A 10 -17.12 24.82 28.86
CA LEU A 10 -15.90 25.55 29.15
C LEU A 10 -15.20 25.99 27.86
N THR A 11 -15.05 27.30 27.70
CA THR A 11 -14.25 27.96 26.66
C THR A 11 -12.76 27.87 26.98
N PHE A 12 -11.93 27.48 26.02
CA PHE A 12 -10.47 27.70 26.09
C PHE A 12 -10.12 29.02 25.40
N GLY A 13 -9.53 29.94 26.17
CA GLY A 13 -9.06 31.24 25.67
C GLY A 13 -7.62 31.17 25.17
N GLU A 14 -7.28 32.13 24.30
CA GLU A 14 -5.93 32.36 23.78
C GLU A 14 -5.01 32.93 24.87
N SER A 15 -3.70 32.67 24.76
CA SER A 15 -2.68 33.49 25.42
C SER A 15 -1.43 33.62 24.55
N ILE A 16 -1.00 34.86 24.30
CA ILE A 16 0.18 35.25 23.54
C ILE A 16 1.06 36.14 24.42
N SER A 17 2.33 35.76 24.62
CA SER A 17 3.51 36.61 24.87
C SER A 17 4.67 35.71 25.36
N ALA A 18 5.87 35.65 24.78
CA ALA A 18 6.84 36.66 24.32
C ALA A 18 7.91 37.03 25.38
N PHE A 19 9.03 36.29 25.38
CA PHE A 19 10.36 36.60 25.97
C PHE A 19 11.38 35.69 25.25
N ALA A 20 12.63 36.04 24.95
CA ALA A 20 13.30 37.33 24.80
C ALA A 20 14.59 37.14 23.96
N GLN A 21 15.15 38.23 23.42
CA GLN A 21 16.46 38.20 22.74
C GLN A 21 17.61 38.29 23.76
N GLY A 22 18.74 37.64 23.47
CA GLY A 22 19.98 37.77 24.24
C GLY A 22 21.19 37.26 23.45
N SER A 23 22.02 38.18 22.95
CA SER A 23 23.23 37.87 22.20
C SER A 23 24.38 37.43 23.11
N LEU A 24 25.30 36.58 22.61
CA LEU A 24 26.75 36.74 22.83
C LEU A 24 27.59 35.80 21.94
N SER A 25 28.71 36.33 21.45
CA SER A 25 29.80 35.72 20.67
C SER A 25 31.07 36.53 21.05
N PRO A 26 32.33 36.17 20.72
CA PRO A 26 32.84 35.01 19.96
C PRO A 26 34.01 34.27 20.64
N ARG A 27 34.48 33.16 20.03
CA ARG A 27 35.91 32.78 20.10
C ARG A 27 36.43 32.17 18.80
N ARG A 28 37.53 32.77 18.31
CA ARG A 28 38.45 32.23 17.28
C ARG A 28 39.19 31.00 17.87
N ARG A 29 39.98 30.16 17.17
CA ARG A 29 40.76 30.34 15.92
C ARG A 29 41.37 28.97 15.52
N HIS A 30 41.43 28.63 14.23
CA HIS A 30 42.64 28.22 13.47
C HIS A 30 42.35 27.34 12.24
N THR A 31 43.24 27.48 11.24
CA THR A 31 43.16 26.97 9.87
C THR A 31 44.42 26.16 9.50
N HIS A 32 44.38 25.55 8.30
CA HIS A 32 45.49 24.90 7.57
C HIS A 32 45.86 23.46 8.03
N THR A 33 46.32 22.55 7.15
CA THR A 33 46.84 22.72 5.76
C THR A 33 46.62 21.48 4.88
N HIS A 34 46.54 21.66 3.56
CA HIS A 34 46.79 20.60 2.57
C HIS A 34 48.27 20.16 2.57
N THR A 35 48.55 18.91 2.18
CA THR A 35 49.81 18.52 1.52
C THR A 35 49.58 17.45 0.47
N HIS A 36 50.39 17.48 -0.59
CA HIS A 36 50.36 16.63 -1.78
C HIS A 36 51.80 16.16 -2.02
N THR A 37 52.05 14.85 -2.20
CA THR A 37 53.33 14.29 -2.74
C THR A 37 53.09 12.80 -3.07
N GLN A 38 53.02 12.38 -4.32
CA GLN A 38 54.10 12.05 -5.28
C GLN A 38 54.94 10.77 -5.00
N HIS A 39 54.82 9.86 -5.97
CA HIS A 39 55.66 8.72 -6.39
C HIS A 39 56.95 8.34 -5.65
N ARG A 40 57.14 7.01 -5.51
CA ARG A 40 58.45 6.37 -5.69
C ARG A 40 58.36 5.05 -6.47
N HIS A 41 59.15 4.95 -7.55
CA HIS A 41 59.47 3.69 -8.21
C HIS A 41 60.44 2.85 -7.36
N LYS A 42 60.43 1.52 -7.58
CA LYS A 42 61.66 0.70 -7.62
C LYS A 42 61.49 -0.45 -8.63
N MET A 43 62.45 -0.57 -9.54
CA MET A 43 62.61 -1.70 -10.48
C MET A 43 63.23 -2.91 -9.80
N TYR A 44 63.08 -4.10 -10.41
CA TYR A 44 64.20 -5.02 -10.64
C TYR A 44 64.06 -5.75 -11.99
N VAL A 45 65.19 -6.26 -12.51
CA VAL A 45 65.42 -6.96 -13.80
C VAL A 45 66.36 -8.15 -13.51
N PHE A 46 66.67 -9.13 -14.37
CA PHE A 46 66.72 -9.22 -15.85
C PHE A 46 66.59 -10.71 -16.29
N GLY A 47 66.17 -11.01 -17.53
CA GLY A 47 66.31 -12.37 -18.10
C GLY A 47 65.81 -12.52 -19.54
N ALA A 48 66.70 -12.75 -20.52
CA ALA A 48 66.39 -12.65 -21.95
C ALA A 48 66.96 -13.80 -22.81
N ARG A 49 66.28 -14.12 -23.93
CA ARG A 49 66.74 -14.70 -25.25
C ARG A 49 65.55 -15.42 -25.95
N LYS A 50 65.42 -15.56 -27.28
CA LYS A 50 66.17 -15.06 -28.48
C LYS A 50 65.20 -14.98 -29.71
N ARG A 51 65.69 -14.60 -30.90
CA ARG A 51 64.90 -14.17 -32.09
C ARG A 51 64.50 -15.30 -33.08
N ARG A 52 63.30 -15.14 -33.70
CA ARG A 52 62.86 -15.25 -35.14
C ARG A 52 63.73 -16.02 -36.17
N PRO A 53 63.12 -16.71 -37.17
CA PRO A 53 62.58 -16.05 -38.38
C PRO A 53 61.17 -16.49 -38.82
N ALA A 54 60.71 -16.03 -39.99
CA ALA A 54 59.31 -16.03 -40.45
C ALA A 54 59.11 -16.69 -41.83
N GLN A 55 57.87 -17.08 -42.16
CA GLN A 55 57.36 -17.33 -43.52
C GLN A 55 55.81 -17.43 -43.51
N GLY A 56 55.15 -17.19 -44.65
CA GLY A 56 53.73 -17.57 -44.85
C GLY A 56 52.71 -16.44 -45.08
N CYS A 57 52.88 -15.62 -46.13
CA CYS A 57 51.82 -14.71 -46.58
C CYS A 57 50.92 -15.41 -47.61
N SER A 58 49.76 -15.94 -47.19
CA SER A 58 48.74 -16.48 -48.13
C SER A 58 47.30 -16.57 -47.59
N SER A 59 47.09 -16.49 -46.27
CA SER A 59 45.78 -16.84 -45.66
C SER A 59 44.80 -15.67 -45.49
N ILE A 60 45.22 -14.43 -45.74
CA ILE A 60 44.42 -13.22 -45.43
C ILE A 60 43.37 -12.92 -46.53
N LEU A 61 43.62 -13.33 -47.78
CA LEU A 61 42.72 -13.09 -48.91
C LEU A 61 41.51 -14.05 -48.98
N LEU A 62 41.55 -15.19 -48.28
CA LEU A 62 40.43 -16.14 -48.26
C LEU A 62 39.36 -15.77 -47.22
N ILE A 63 39.77 -15.18 -46.09
CA ILE A 63 38.89 -14.88 -44.95
C ILE A 63 37.97 -13.68 -45.26
N THR A 64 38.47 -12.69 -46.01
CA THR A 64 37.68 -11.51 -46.41
C THR A 64 36.58 -11.86 -47.43
N ALA A 65 36.82 -12.81 -48.33
CA ALA A 65 35.83 -13.28 -49.30
C ALA A 65 34.65 -14.02 -48.63
N ILE A 66 34.93 -14.85 -47.63
CA ILE A 66 33.91 -15.64 -46.92
C ILE A 66 33.00 -14.73 -46.08
N LEU A 67 33.56 -13.74 -45.37
CA LEU A 67 32.78 -12.78 -44.59
C LEU A 67 31.86 -11.90 -45.45
N GLY A 68 32.29 -11.54 -46.67
CA GLY A 68 31.47 -10.78 -47.61
C GLY A 68 30.22 -11.53 -48.07
N ILE A 69 30.33 -12.84 -48.33
CA ILE A 69 29.20 -13.68 -48.77
C ILE A 69 28.18 -13.87 -47.64
N VAL A 70 28.63 -14.07 -46.40
CA VAL A 70 27.74 -14.23 -45.23
C VAL A 70 26.90 -12.97 -44.97
N PHE A 71 27.49 -11.77 -45.10
CA PHE A 71 26.74 -10.51 -44.95
C PHE A 71 25.75 -10.24 -46.09
N PHE A 72 26.04 -10.69 -47.31
CA PHE A 72 25.11 -10.52 -48.43
C PHE A 72 23.90 -11.46 -48.32
N VAL A 73 24.13 -12.72 -47.89
CA VAL A 73 23.04 -13.70 -47.70
C VAL A 73 22.15 -13.37 -46.51
N SER A 74 22.70 -12.85 -45.39
CA SER A 74 21.88 -12.42 -44.25
C SER A 74 21.00 -11.21 -44.59
N SER A 75 21.53 -10.24 -45.35
CA SER A 75 20.79 -9.04 -45.77
C SER A 75 19.63 -9.35 -46.72
N VAL A 76 19.79 -10.33 -47.62
CA VAL A 76 18.72 -10.76 -48.53
C VAL A 76 17.65 -11.61 -47.83
N CYS A 77 17.99 -12.40 -46.80
CA CYS A 77 16.98 -13.16 -46.04
C CYS A 77 16.08 -12.29 -45.14
N VAL A 78 16.54 -11.11 -44.70
CA VAL A 78 15.75 -10.21 -43.84
C VAL A 78 14.65 -9.47 -44.62
N LEU A 79 14.87 -9.18 -45.91
CA LEU A 79 13.95 -8.35 -46.71
C LEU A 79 12.76 -9.09 -47.33
N VAL A 80 12.71 -10.43 -47.29
CA VAL A 80 11.63 -11.22 -47.93
C VAL A 80 10.55 -11.68 -46.93
N ASN A 81 10.78 -11.58 -45.62
CA ASN A 81 9.88 -12.13 -44.60
C ASN A 81 8.96 -11.10 -43.89
N GLN A 82 9.13 -9.80 -44.13
CA GLN A 82 8.34 -8.76 -43.44
C GLN A 82 6.93 -8.55 -44.03
N GLU A 83 6.74 -8.72 -45.33
CA GLU A 83 5.42 -8.50 -45.97
C GLU A 83 4.48 -9.71 -45.86
N VAL A 84 5.01 -10.93 -45.73
CA VAL A 84 4.17 -12.15 -45.60
C VAL A 84 3.55 -12.26 -44.21
N LEU A 85 4.28 -11.85 -43.16
CA LEU A 85 3.78 -11.90 -41.79
C LEU A 85 2.61 -10.93 -41.56
N SER A 86 2.71 -9.68 -42.00
CA SER A 86 1.66 -8.66 -41.80
C SER A 86 0.31 -9.08 -42.41
N SER A 87 0.32 -9.79 -43.55
CA SER A 87 -0.89 -10.33 -44.18
C SER A 87 -1.54 -11.47 -43.39
N VAL A 88 -0.80 -12.22 -42.57
CA VAL A 88 -1.34 -13.33 -41.76
C VAL A 88 -1.93 -12.80 -40.46
N TRP A 89 -1.26 -11.87 -39.78
CA TRP A 89 -1.76 -11.26 -38.54
C TRP A 89 -3.10 -10.53 -38.74
N ASN A 90 -3.26 -9.79 -39.84
CA ASN A 90 -4.52 -9.11 -40.14
C ASN A 90 -5.67 -10.04 -40.56
N LYS A 91 -5.40 -11.29 -40.98
CA LYS A 91 -6.43 -12.27 -41.36
C LYS A 91 -6.92 -13.15 -40.22
N LEU A 92 -6.21 -13.18 -39.08
CA LEU A 92 -6.57 -14.03 -37.94
C LEU A 92 -7.45 -13.35 -36.89
N GLY A 93 -7.65 -12.02 -36.97
CA GLY A 93 -8.62 -11.31 -36.12
C GLY A 93 -8.33 -11.34 -34.61
N ILE A 94 -7.10 -11.69 -34.21
CA ILE A 94 -6.70 -11.76 -32.80
C ILE A 94 -6.27 -10.37 -32.33
N SER A 95 -7.23 -9.56 -31.86
CA SER A 95 -6.91 -8.43 -30.99
C SER A 95 -6.23 -8.96 -29.72
N ALA A 96 -5.04 -8.44 -29.38
CA ALA A 96 -4.29 -8.88 -28.21
C ALA A 96 -5.07 -8.58 -26.92
N ILE A 97 -5.73 -9.60 -26.38
CA ILE A 97 -6.30 -9.56 -25.03
C ILE A 97 -5.12 -9.55 -24.06
N SER A 98 -4.84 -8.40 -23.45
CA SER A 98 -3.88 -8.29 -22.35
C SER A 98 -4.43 -9.01 -21.12
N THR A 99 -4.23 -10.33 -21.07
CA THR A 99 -4.56 -11.15 -19.90
C THR A 99 -3.84 -10.59 -18.68
N VAL A 100 -4.57 -10.29 -17.61
CA VAL A 100 -4.00 -9.90 -16.31
C VAL A 100 -3.42 -11.12 -15.55
N ASN A 101 -3.16 -12.20 -16.28
CA ASN A 101 -2.32 -13.36 -15.95
C ASN A 101 -1.27 -13.58 -17.05
N ALA A 102 -0.74 -12.49 -17.63
CA ALA A 102 0.41 -12.54 -18.52
C ALA A 102 1.65 -12.94 -17.72
N GLN A 103 1.83 -14.26 -17.55
CA GLN A 103 3.17 -14.84 -17.53
C GLN A 103 3.80 -14.54 -18.90
N THR A 104 4.36 -13.34 -19.06
CA THR A 104 5.22 -13.05 -20.20
C THR A 104 6.44 -13.94 -20.05
N TYR A 105 6.58 -14.93 -20.94
CA TYR A 105 7.74 -15.82 -20.94
C TYR A 105 8.93 -15.04 -21.49
N CYS A 106 9.98 -14.92 -20.69
CA CYS A 106 11.23 -14.29 -21.13
C CYS A 106 11.86 -15.15 -22.21
N SER A 107 12.20 -14.53 -23.35
CA SER A 107 12.79 -15.21 -24.51
C SER A 107 14.29 -15.51 -24.31
N ASP A 108 14.66 -16.08 -23.15
CA ASP A 108 16.00 -16.60 -22.89
C ASP A 108 15.99 -17.64 -21.75
N GLN A 109 15.45 -18.83 -22.04
CA GLN A 109 15.65 -20.03 -21.22
C GLN A 109 16.13 -21.18 -22.12
N THR A 110 17.44 -21.41 -22.12
CA THR A 110 18.11 -22.50 -22.85
C THR A 110 18.21 -23.82 -22.08
N THR A 111 17.56 -23.92 -20.91
CA THR A 111 17.55 -25.13 -20.06
C THR A 111 16.12 -25.58 -19.77
N LYS A 112 15.78 -26.81 -20.18
CA LYS A 112 14.41 -27.38 -20.18
C LYS A 112 13.81 -27.70 -18.80
N ASP A 113 14.59 -27.60 -17.72
CA ASP A 113 14.26 -28.18 -16.41
C ASP A 113 14.02 -27.11 -15.32
N SER A 114 13.47 -25.95 -15.67
CA SER A 114 13.08 -24.91 -14.70
C SER A 114 11.65 -24.44 -14.91
N PRO A 115 10.86 -24.24 -13.84
CA PRO A 115 9.54 -23.64 -13.97
C PRO A 115 9.68 -22.20 -14.53
N PRO A 116 8.71 -21.73 -15.34
CA PRO A 116 8.82 -20.43 -15.97
C PRO A 116 8.78 -19.31 -14.92
N ALA A 117 9.90 -18.60 -14.79
CA ALA A 117 9.95 -17.37 -14.04
C ALA A 117 9.16 -16.30 -14.81
N ALA A 118 8.22 -15.63 -14.15
CA ALA A 118 7.59 -14.45 -14.71
C ALA A 118 8.66 -13.37 -14.91
N CYS A 119 8.70 -12.73 -16.09
CA CYS A 119 9.62 -11.62 -16.32
C CYS A 119 9.38 -10.49 -15.31
N ASP A 120 10.47 -9.87 -14.84
CA ASP A 120 10.38 -8.71 -13.97
C ASP A 120 9.90 -7.47 -14.73
N ASP A 121 8.89 -6.78 -14.17
CA ASP A 121 8.49 -5.45 -14.61
C ASP A 121 9.50 -4.44 -14.07
N LEU A 122 10.52 -4.10 -14.87
CA LEU A 122 11.55 -3.13 -14.48
C LEU A 122 10.99 -1.72 -14.21
N THR A 123 9.78 -1.40 -14.69
CA THR A 123 9.11 -0.12 -14.39
C THR A 123 8.47 -0.11 -12.99
N CYS A 124 8.11 -1.29 -12.48
CA CYS A 124 7.55 -1.49 -11.15
C CYS A 124 7.87 -2.90 -10.63
N LEU A 125 9.06 -3.10 -10.06
CA LEU A 125 9.54 -4.40 -9.60
C LEU A 125 8.61 -5.04 -8.57
N SER A 126 7.95 -4.23 -7.74
CA SER A 126 6.98 -4.70 -6.75
C SER A 126 5.77 -5.41 -7.39
N ARG A 127 5.44 -5.12 -8.66
CA ARG A 127 4.33 -5.76 -9.39
C ARG A 127 4.59 -7.24 -9.64
N SER A 128 5.77 -7.60 -10.15
CA SER A 128 6.17 -9.00 -10.37
C SER A 128 6.59 -9.69 -9.07
N GLN A 129 7.31 -8.98 -8.19
CA GLN A 129 8.03 -9.61 -7.09
C GLN A 129 7.26 -9.72 -5.78
N GLN A 130 6.16 -8.97 -5.54
CA GLN A 130 5.52 -8.94 -4.21
C GLN A 130 5.06 -10.30 -3.67
N TYR A 131 4.75 -11.26 -4.55
CA TYR A 131 4.25 -12.57 -4.14
C TYR A 131 5.38 -13.52 -3.70
N LEU A 132 6.63 -13.25 -4.10
CA LEU A 132 7.80 -14.09 -3.79
C LEU A 132 8.17 -14.10 -2.30
N TYR A 133 7.74 -13.07 -1.56
CA TYR A 133 8.08 -12.85 -0.15
C TYR A 133 6.94 -13.20 0.83
N ARG A 134 5.76 -13.59 0.31
CA ARG A 134 4.60 -13.93 1.15
C ARG A 134 4.63 -15.39 1.57
N ASN A 135 4.19 -15.68 2.79
CA ASN A 135 3.84 -17.04 3.18
C ASN A 135 2.82 -17.62 2.15
N PRO A 136 3.03 -18.83 1.61
CA PRO A 136 2.11 -19.48 0.67
C PRO A 136 0.64 -19.51 1.14
N ALA A 137 0.37 -19.66 2.45
CA ALA A 137 -0.98 -19.64 3.01
C ALA A 137 -1.68 -18.27 2.86
N HIS A 138 -0.91 -17.19 2.71
CA HIS A 138 -1.36 -15.80 2.61
C HIS A 138 -1.41 -15.27 1.17
N ILE A 139 -0.91 -16.05 0.20
CA ILE A 139 -1.12 -15.80 -1.22
C ILE A 139 -2.60 -16.05 -1.52
N LYS A 140 -3.30 -14.99 -1.92
CA LYS A 140 -4.71 -15.03 -2.33
C LYS A 140 -4.76 -14.62 -3.80
N PRO A 141 -5.18 -15.51 -4.73
CA PRO A 141 -5.28 -15.17 -6.15
C PRO A 141 -6.36 -14.10 -6.34
N ILE A 142 -6.11 -13.16 -7.24
CA ILE A 142 -7.07 -12.09 -7.52
C ILE A 142 -8.26 -12.68 -8.30
N PRO A 143 -9.52 -12.43 -7.91
CA PRO A 143 -10.68 -13.01 -8.60
C PRO A 143 -10.79 -12.57 -10.06
N ASP A 144 -11.12 -13.50 -10.97
CA ASP A 144 -11.31 -13.21 -12.41
C ASP A 144 -12.25 -12.04 -12.72
N PRO A 145 -13.39 -11.82 -12.01
CA PRO A 145 -14.24 -10.66 -12.26
C PRO A 145 -13.52 -9.33 -11.96
N LEU A 146 -12.66 -9.29 -10.94
CA LEU A 146 -11.84 -8.13 -10.61
C LEU A 146 -10.70 -7.95 -11.62
N LEU A 147 -10.06 -9.02 -12.09
CA LEU A 147 -9.05 -8.94 -13.16
C LEU A 147 -9.66 -8.37 -14.46
N LYS A 148 -10.88 -8.78 -14.82
CA LYS A 148 -11.61 -8.24 -15.98
C LYS A 148 -11.98 -6.77 -15.79
N ALA A 149 -12.48 -6.39 -14.61
CA ALA A 149 -12.80 -5.00 -14.30
C ALA A 149 -11.54 -4.11 -14.28
N TRP A 150 -10.42 -4.60 -13.77
CA TRP A 150 -9.12 -3.93 -13.78
C TRP A 150 -8.60 -3.71 -15.21
N ALA A 151 -8.68 -4.72 -16.08
CA ALA A 151 -8.29 -4.59 -17.49
C ALA A 151 -9.14 -3.55 -18.24
N ALA A 152 -10.47 -3.57 -18.06
CA ALA A 152 -11.37 -2.58 -18.65
C ALA A 152 -11.09 -1.16 -18.13
N TYR A 153 -10.82 -1.02 -16.83
CA TYR A 153 -10.44 0.26 -16.24
C TYR A 153 -9.10 0.77 -16.79
N ALA A 154 -8.09 -0.10 -16.94
CA ALA A 154 -6.80 0.26 -17.53
C ALA A 154 -6.94 0.73 -18.99
N GLN A 155 -7.81 0.10 -19.78
CA GLN A 155 -8.11 0.52 -21.15
C GLN A 155 -8.76 1.92 -21.20
N MET A 156 -9.76 2.16 -20.35
CA MET A 156 -10.41 3.47 -20.21
C MET A 156 -9.42 4.55 -19.74
N HIS A 157 -8.60 4.23 -18.73
CA HIS A 157 -7.58 5.12 -18.19
C HIS A 157 -6.57 5.54 -19.25
N ARG A 158 -6.09 4.59 -20.06
CA ARG A 158 -5.21 4.85 -21.20
C ARG A 158 -5.86 5.75 -22.24
N TYR A 159 -7.11 5.45 -22.65
CA TYR A 159 -7.85 6.26 -23.61
C TYR A 159 -7.97 7.73 -23.14
N CYS A 160 -8.39 7.97 -21.90
CA CYS A 160 -8.50 9.33 -21.33
C CYS A 160 -7.14 9.99 -20.97
N SER A 161 -6.02 9.29 -21.13
CA SER A 161 -4.71 9.82 -20.71
C SER A 161 -4.03 10.75 -21.71
N HIS A 162 -4.43 10.73 -22.98
CA HIS A 162 -3.80 11.54 -24.04
C HIS A 162 -4.22 13.03 -24.04
N HIS A 163 -5.07 13.44 -23.11
CA HIS A 163 -5.65 14.78 -23.06
C HIS A 163 -4.78 15.77 -22.24
N ASN A 164 -4.81 17.05 -22.62
CA ASN A 164 -4.25 18.12 -21.79
C ASN A 164 -5.23 18.45 -20.64
N TRP A 165 -5.14 17.71 -19.53
CA TRP A 165 -6.05 17.86 -18.39
C TRP A 165 -6.07 19.27 -17.81
N SER A 166 -4.95 19.99 -17.81
CA SER A 166 -4.89 21.39 -17.34
C SER A 166 -5.75 22.32 -18.20
N ALA A 167 -5.70 22.17 -19.54
CA ALA A 167 -6.54 22.92 -20.46
C ALA A 167 -8.01 22.52 -20.37
N LEU A 168 -8.31 21.20 -20.31
CA LEU A 168 -9.68 20.68 -20.13
C LEU A 168 -10.32 21.09 -18.81
N PHE A 169 -9.54 21.22 -17.75
CA PHE A 169 -10.05 21.69 -16.46
C PHE A 169 -10.37 23.19 -16.50
N LEU A 170 -9.54 23.99 -17.18
CA LEU A 170 -9.75 25.44 -17.31
C LEU A 170 -10.87 25.82 -18.29
N SER A 171 -11.10 25.04 -19.36
CA SER A 171 -12.19 25.32 -20.31
C SER A 171 -13.57 25.25 -19.64
N ARG A 172 -13.72 24.36 -18.64
CA ARG A 172 -14.94 24.10 -17.84
C ARG A 172 -16.21 23.88 -18.69
N ASP A 173 -16.03 23.50 -19.96
CA ASP A 173 -17.03 23.33 -21.03
C ASP A 173 -18.27 24.21 -20.91
N ARG A 174 -18.14 25.48 -21.34
CA ARG A 174 -19.27 26.42 -21.51
C ARG A 174 -20.20 26.10 -22.69
N SER A 175 -20.08 24.92 -23.31
CA SER A 175 -20.91 24.49 -24.44
C SER A 175 -21.29 23.01 -24.31
N PRO A 176 -22.59 22.64 -24.43
CA PRO A 176 -23.03 21.24 -24.47
C PRO A 176 -22.68 20.50 -25.77
N THR A 177 -21.98 21.13 -26.72
CA THR A 177 -21.96 20.68 -28.13
C THR A 177 -20.57 20.38 -28.71
N ASP A 178 -19.48 20.69 -27.98
CA ASP A 178 -18.12 20.36 -28.44
C ASP A 178 -17.55 19.14 -27.72
N HIS A 179 -17.48 18.04 -28.48
CA HIS A 179 -16.73 16.81 -28.22
C HIS A 179 -17.02 16.03 -26.93
N ASN A 180 -18.09 15.24 -27.06
CA ASN A 180 -18.39 14.00 -26.35
C ASN A 180 -17.25 12.95 -26.46
N ASP A 181 -16.13 13.18 -25.78
CA ASP A 181 -15.02 12.21 -25.65
C ASP A 181 -15.36 11.04 -24.70
N GLY A 182 -16.37 11.22 -23.86
CA GLY A 182 -16.84 10.25 -22.86
C GLY A 182 -15.99 10.21 -21.57
N CYS A 183 -14.95 11.05 -21.46
CA CYS A 183 -13.99 10.98 -20.36
C CYS A 183 -14.44 11.83 -19.16
N GLN A 184 -14.51 11.16 -18.01
CA GLN A 184 -14.80 11.78 -16.72
C GLN A 184 -13.66 11.53 -15.75
N TYR A 185 -13.48 12.43 -14.79
CA TYR A 185 -12.28 12.49 -13.97
C TYR A 185 -12.62 12.51 -12.47
N LEU A 186 -11.75 11.88 -11.67
CA LEU A 186 -11.76 11.90 -10.20
C LEU A 186 -10.38 12.31 -9.71
N ILE A 187 -10.23 13.52 -9.19
CA ILE A 187 -8.96 14.03 -8.66
C ILE A 187 -8.88 13.71 -7.17
N TYR A 188 -7.96 12.83 -6.78
CA TYR A 188 -7.64 12.51 -5.41
C TYR A 188 -6.65 13.53 -4.83
N ILE A 189 -7.07 14.23 -3.77
CA ILE A 189 -6.27 15.21 -3.05
C ILE A 189 -5.79 14.56 -1.74
N GLU A 190 -4.48 14.39 -1.58
CA GLU A 190 -3.88 13.96 -0.31
C GLU A 190 -4.17 15.03 0.75
N GLY A 191 -4.78 14.62 1.87
CA GLY A 191 -5.08 15.51 2.97
C GLY A 191 -3.86 15.74 3.87
N SER A 192 -4.10 15.83 5.17
CA SER A 192 -3.05 16.14 6.14
C SER A 192 -2.96 15.12 7.30
N GLU A 193 -3.64 14.00 7.11
CA GLU A 193 -3.66 12.79 7.93
C GLU A 193 -2.39 11.93 7.79
N GLY A 194 -2.31 10.83 8.53
CA GLY A 194 -1.23 9.86 8.39
C GLY A 194 -1.41 8.95 7.18
N LEU A 195 -0.30 8.43 6.64
CA LEU A 195 -0.27 7.63 5.40
C LEU A 195 -1.30 6.48 5.37
N GLY A 196 -1.54 5.80 6.49
CA GLY A 196 -2.55 4.73 6.56
C GLY A 196 -3.96 5.22 6.17
N ASN A 197 -4.34 6.43 6.58
CA ASN A 197 -5.61 7.04 6.17
C ASN A 197 -5.60 7.43 4.69
N VAL A 198 -4.47 7.94 4.18
CA VAL A 198 -4.30 8.30 2.75
C VAL A 198 -4.48 7.07 1.86
N LEU A 199 -3.83 5.94 2.20
CA LEU A 199 -3.90 4.70 1.43
C LEU A 199 -5.32 4.07 1.44
N LEU A 200 -6.00 4.08 2.58
CA LEU A 200 -7.39 3.63 2.71
C LEU A 200 -8.38 4.52 1.94
N SER A 201 -8.18 5.83 2.02
CA SER A 201 -8.96 6.85 1.32
C SER A 201 -8.79 6.75 -0.19
N LEU A 202 -7.55 6.61 -0.66
CA LEU A 202 -7.21 6.38 -2.08
C LEU A 202 -7.87 5.10 -2.60
N THR A 203 -7.86 4.01 -1.82
CA THR A 203 -8.52 2.75 -2.22
C THR A 203 -10.04 2.91 -2.33
N SER A 204 -10.64 3.73 -1.46
CA SER A 204 -12.07 4.08 -1.53
C SER A 204 -12.37 4.94 -2.76
N ALA A 205 -11.54 5.94 -3.05
CA ALA A 205 -11.64 6.78 -4.24
C ALA A 205 -11.47 5.98 -5.54
N PHE A 206 -10.52 5.04 -5.57
CA PHE A 206 -10.34 4.14 -6.72
C PHE A 206 -11.55 3.25 -6.94
N THR A 207 -12.15 2.70 -5.89
CA THR A 207 -13.38 1.89 -6.04
C THR A 207 -14.55 2.76 -6.52
N PHE A 208 -14.65 4.01 -6.08
CA PHE A 208 -15.60 4.99 -6.61
C PHE A 208 -15.35 5.30 -8.09
N ALA A 209 -14.10 5.50 -8.49
CA ALA A 209 -13.69 5.73 -9.87
C ALA A 209 -14.06 4.54 -10.78
N MET A 210 -13.80 3.30 -10.35
CA MET A 210 -14.22 2.09 -11.08
C MET A 210 -15.74 2.02 -11.24
N ALA A 211 -16.51 2.25 -10.17
CA ALA A 211 -17.97 2.16 -10.21
C ALA A 211 -18.63 3.23 -11.11
N THR A 212 -17.99 4.40 -11.21
CA THR A 212 -18.51 5.57 -11.95
C THR A 212 -17.90 5.78 -13.33
N GLY A 213 -16.93 4.96 -13.76
CA GLY A 213 -16.27 5.11 -15.06
C GLY A 213 -15.37 6.35 -15.15
N ARG A 214 -14.76 6.75 -14.03
CA ARG A 214 -13.89 7.94 -13.94
C ARG A 214 -12.42 7.58 -13.96
N MET A 215 -11.62 8.33 -14.71
CA MET A 215 -10.16 8.31 -14.61
C MET A 215 -9.72 8.90 -13.27
N LEU A 216 -9.07 8.10 -12.43
CA LEU A 216 -8.50 8.53 -11.15
C LEU A 216 -7.18 9.27 -11.41
N LEU A 217 -7.04 10.46 -10.86
CA LEU A 217 -5.87 11.32 -10.99
C LEU A 217 -5.37 11.76 -9.62
N LEU A 218 -4.06 11.71 -9.38
CA LEU A 218 -3.41 12.06 -8.11
C LEU A 218 -2.82 13.48 -8.16
N ASP A 219 -2.98 14.23 -7.07
CA ASP A 219 -2.25 15.49 -6.86
C ASP A 219 -0.73 15.26 -6.87
N SER A 220 -0.03 15.83 -7.85
CA SER A 220 1.42 15.69 -8.03
C SER A 220 2.28 16.41 -7.00
N ARG A 221 1.67 17.26 -6.16
CA ARG A 221 2.34 17.92 -5.03
C ARG A 221 2.40 17.00 -3.81
N ALA A 222 1.57 15.96 -3.77
CA ALA A 222 1.43 15.02 -2.68
C ALA A 222 2.60 14.03 -2.56
N ASN A 223 2.71 13.34 -1.41
CA ASN A 223 3.71 12.29 -1.23
C ASN A 223 3.31 11.02 -2.00
N ILE A 224 2.01 10.69 -2.02
CA ILE A 224 1.49 9.43 -2.56
C ILE A 224 1.85 9.21 -4.03
N ALA A 225 1.86 10.28 -4.84
CA ALA A 225 2.25 10.26 -6.25
C ALA A 225 3.72 9.85 -6.50
N LYS A 226 4.57 9.89 -5.46
CA LYS A 226 5.99 9.47 -5.51
C LYS A 226 6.24 8.14 -4.79
N LEU A 227 5.31 7.69 -3.95
CA LEU A 227 5.43 6.44 -3.18
C LEU A 227 4.99 5.22 -3.97
N LEU A 228 4.01 5.40 -4.87
CA LEU A 228 3.40 4.34 -5.65
C LEU A 228 3.98 4.25 -7.06
N CYS A 229 3.98 3.05 -7.63
CA CYS A 229 4.17 2.85 -9.06
C CYS A 229 3.03 3.47 -9.88
N GLU A 230 3.26 3.67 -11.17
CA GLU A 230 2.17 3.80 -12.15
C GLU A 230 1.38 2.48 -12.23
N PRO A 231 0.06 2.46 -11.98
CA PRO A 231 -0.72 1.23 -11.91
C PRO A 231 -1.05 0.64 -13.29
N PHE A 232 -1.14 1.48 -14.34
CA PHE A 232 -1.62 1.11 -15.66
C PHE A 232 -0.55 1.33 -16.75
N PRO A 233 -0.24 0.33 -17.60
CA PRO A 233 0.71 0.52 -18.71
C PRO A 233 0.30 1.65 -19.66
N GLU A 234 1.31 2.36 -20.17
CA GLU A 234 1.16 3.39 -21.22
C GLU A 234 0.22 4.57 -20.86
N SER A 235 -0.01 4.81 -19.58
CA SER A 235 -0.70 6.00 -19.06
C SER A 235 -0.17 6.38 -17.69
N SER A 236 -0.38 7.64 -17.28
CA SER A 236 -0.06 8.10 -15.93
C SER A 236 -1.33 8.50 -15.20
N TRP A 237 -1.40 8.18 -13.91
CA TRP A 237 -2.42 8.71 -12.99
C TRP A 237 -1.98 9.97 -12.24
N VAL A 238 -0.77 10.51 -12.48
CA VAL A 238 -0.26 11.68 -11.76
C VAL A 238 -0.52 12.97 -12.54
N LEU A 239 -1.20 13.94 -11.93
CA LEU A 239 -1.50 15.23 -12.56
C LEU A 239 -0.21 15.99 -12.98
N PRO A 240 -0.21 16.75 -14.08
CA PRO A 240 0.97 17.52 -14.47
C PRO A 240 1.30 18.59 -13.40
N PRO A 241 2.58 18.97 -13.20
CA PRO A 241 2.98 19.93 -12.18
C PRO A 241 2.33 21.33 -12.30
N ASN A 242 1.85 21.68 -13.50
CA ASN A 242 1.18 22.95 -13.80
C ASN A 242 -0.35 22.87 -13.73
N PHE A 243 -0.92 21.83 -13.10
CA PHE A 243 -2.37 21.68 -12.99
C PHE A 243 -3.00 22.87 -12.21
N PRO A 244 -4.16 23.40 -12.66
CA PRO A 244 -4.88 24.54 -12.06
C PRO A 244 -5.54 24.20 -10.70
N TYR A 245 -4.72 23.92 -9.68
CA TYR A 245 -5.19 23.58 -8.34
C TYR A 245 -5.92 24.73 -7.62
N ARG A 246 -5.74 25.98 -8.05
CA ARG A 246 -6.44 27.13 -7.43
C ARG A 246 -7.91 27.10 -7.84
N GLU A 247 -8.15 26.90 -9.12
CA GLU A 247 -9.47 26.74 -9.72
C GLU A 247 -10.14 25.44 -9.25
N LEU A 248 -9.37 24.41 -8.86
CA LEU A 248 -9.92 23.21 -8.21
C LEU A 248 -10.53 23.50 -6.83
N LEU A 249 -10.00 24.48 -6.08
CA LEU A 249 -10.56 24.91 -4.79
C LEU A 249 -11.86 25.71 -4.95
N ASP A 250 -12.11 26.29 -6.13
CA ASP A 250 -13.35 27.01 -6.44
C ASP A 250 -14.53 26.06 -6.78
N CYS A 251 -14.28 24.76 -6.92
CA CYS A 251 -15.33 23.79 -7.22
C CYS A 251 -16.31 23.67 -6.03
N PRO A 252 -17.62 23.81 -6.24
CA PRO A 252 -18.61 23.80 -5.16
C PRO A 252 -18.58 22.47 -4.41
N SER A 253 -18.75 22.51 -3.08
CA SER A 253 -19.02 21.29 -2.33
C SER A 253 -20.39 20.70 -2.67
N LEU A 254 -20.60 19.44 -2.32
CA LEU A 254 -21.79 18.68 -2.69
C LEU A 254 -23.09 19.35 -2.21
N GLY A 255 -23.11 19.89 -0.99
CA GLY A 255 -24.27 20.65 -0.48
C GLY A 255 -24.68 21.85 -1.36
N PRO A 256 -23.81 22.84 -1.59
CA PRO A 256 -24.04 23.95 -2.52
C PRO A 256 -24.40 23.51 -3.95
N PHE A 257 -23.74 22.49 -4.50
CA PHE A 257 -24.05 21.93 -5.82
C PHE A 257 -25.53 21.51 -5.93
N ARG A 258 -26.05 20.78 -4.93
CA ARG A 258 -27.48 20.41 -4.87
C ARG A 258 -28.42 21.60 -4.73
N HIS A 259 -28.07 22.59 -3.91
CA HIS A 259 -28.99 23.70 -3.59
C HIS A 259 -29.18 24.70 -4.72
N ASN A 260 -28.15 24.95 -5.52
CA ASN A 260 -28.19 25.98 -6.57
C ASN A 260 -28.68 25.45 -7.93
N ASN A 261 -28.94 24.13 -8.04
CA ASN A 261 -29.33 23.44 -9.27
C ASN A 261 -28.43 23.82 -10.47
N THR A 262 -27.12 23.97 -10.22
CA THR A 262 -26.15 24.42 -11.21
C THR A 262 -25.61 23.25 -12.00
N ASN A 263 -25.64 23.36 -13.34
CA ASN A 263 -24.84 22.52 -14.23
C ASN A 263 -23.35 22.82 -14.02
N ALA A 264 -22.79 22.31 -12.93
CA ALA A 264 -21.40 22.51 -12.56
C ALA A 264 -20.54 21.43 -13.22
N SER A 265 -19.59 21.85 -14.05
CA SER A 265 -18.62 20.94 -14.67
C SER A 265 -17.62 20.35 -13.65
N CYS A 266 -17.58 20.88 -12.42
CA CYS A 266 -16.87 20.26 -11.31
C CYS A 266 -17.61 20.30 -9.96
N VAL A 267 -17.34 19.31 -9.09
CA VAL A 267 -17.83 19.22 -7.70
C VAL A 267 -16.71 18.75 -6.76
N SER A 268 -16.68 19.27 -5.54
CA SER A 268 -15.71 18.91 -4.49
C SER A 268 -16.35 18.06 -3.38
N LEU A 269 -15.88 16.83 -3.21
CA LEU A 269 -16.31 15.90 -2.19
C LEU A 269 -15.34 15.93 -1.00
N ASN A 270 -15.69 16.69 0.05
CA ASN A 270 -14.97 16.69 1.31
C ASN A 270 -15.53 15.61 2.26
N LEU A 271 -14.97 14.42 2.17
CA LEU A 271 -15.38 13.22 2.90
C LEU A 271 -14.39 12.93 4.05
N GLN A 272 -14.04 13.93 4.85
CA GLN A 272 -13.32 13.70 6.10
C GLN A 272 -14.25 13.09 7.18
N HIS A 273 -13.69 12.51 8.23
CA HIS A 273 -14.44 11.97 9.39
C HIS A 273 -15.50 12.94 9.97
N ASN A 274 -15.22 14.24 9.97
CA ASN A 274 -16.06 15.35 10.39
C ASN A 274 -16.90 15.96 9.24
N ILE A 275 -17.12 15.20 8.16
CA ILE A 275 -17.94 15.54 6.99
C ILE A 275 -19.26 16.24 7.38
N HIS A 276 -19.51 17.38 6.73
CA HIS A 276 -20.68 18.21 6.96
C HIS A 276 -21.97 17.50 6.51
N HIS A 277 -23.09 17.74 7.19
CA HIS A 277 -24.33 16.98 7.00
C HIS A 277 -24.87 16.99 5.55
N LYS A 278 -24.60 18.04 4.79
CA LYS A 278 -25.00 18.11 3.37
C LYS A 278 -24.13 17.21 2.47
N ASP A 279 -22.85 17.06 2.80
CA ASP A 279 -21.92 16.27 2.01
C ASP A 279 -22.05 14.77 2.32
N GLN A 280 -22.56 14.42 3.51
CA GLN A 280 -22.97 13.05 3.87
C GLN A 280 -24.05 12.47 2.95
N GLN A 281 -24.77 13.32 2.21
CA GLN A 281 -25.79 12.88 1.26
C GLN A 281 -25.19 12.16 0.04
N LEU A 282 -23.86 12.17 -0.17
CA LEU A 282 -23.20 11.35 -1.20
C LEU A 282 -23.63 9.87 -1.15
N PHE A 283 -23.90 9.34 0.04
CA PHE A 283 -24.32 7.95 0.23
C PHE A 283 -25.82 7.71 -0.05
N CYS A 284 -26.53 8.69 -0.62
CA CYS A 284 -27.88 8.50 -1.16
C CYS A 284 -27.84 8.20 -2.67
N GLU A 285 -28.75 7.33 -3.11
CA GLU A 285 -28.88 6.91 -4.52
C GLU A 285 -29.11 8.10 -5.47
N ASP A 286 -29.99 9.05 -5.12
CA ASP A 286 -30.30 10.25 -5.90
C ASP A 286 -29.08 11.17 -6.07
N VAL A 287 -28.25 11.28 -5.03
CA VAL A 287 -27.06 12.14 -5.07
C VAL A 287 -25.92 11.45 -5.81
N TYR A 288 -25.67 10.17 -5.53
CA TYR A 288 -24.69 9.36 -6.23
C TYR A 288 -24.97 9.32 -7.75
N THR A 289 -26.24 9.16 -8.14
CA THR A 289 -26.63 9.20 -9.55
C THR A 289 -26.55 10.59 -10.17
N SER A 290 -26.89 11.68 -9.45
CA SER A 290 -26.72 13.05 -9.97
C SER A 290 -25.26 13.44 -10.26
N LEU A 291 -24.28 12.74 -9.68
CA LEU A 291 -22.87 12.92 -10.01
C LEU A 291 -22.49 12.27 -11.35
N GLN A 292 -23.36 11.52 -12.03
CA GLN A 292 -23.03 10.88 -13.31
C GLN A 292 -22.75 11.90 -14.42
N ASP A 293 -23.34 13.10 -14.38
CA ASP A 293 -23.15 14.13 -15.42
C ASP A 293 -21.98 15.10 -15.13
N VAL A 294 -21.39 15.05 -13.93
CA VAL A 294 -20.31 15.96 -13.51
C VAL A 294 -18.98 15.54 -14.13
N LYS A 295 -18.36 16.36 -15.00
CA LYS A 295 -17.11 15.97 -15.68
C LYS A 295 -15.93 15.78 -14.71
N TRP A 296 -15.78 16.64 -13.70
CA TRP A 296 -14.67 16.63 -12.74
C TRP A 296 -15.14 16.49 -11.29
N VAL A 297 -14.71 15.45 -10.58
CA VAL A 297 -14.98 15.30 -9.15
C VAL A 297 -13.65 15.40 -8.39
N ALA A 298 -13.54 16.31 -7.42
CA ALA A 298 -12.43 16.32 -6.47
C ALA A 298 -12.79 15.48 -5.25
N TRP A 299 -11.85 14.67 -4.74
CA TRP A 299 -12.02 13.77 -3.62
C TRP A 299 -10.97 14.06 -2.54
N THR A 300 -11.44 14.49 -1.37
CA THR A 300 -10.62 14.68 -0.17
C THR A 300 -11.22 13.83 0.94
N SER A 301 -10.50 12.83 1.45
CA SER A 301 -11.01 11.97 2.53
C SER A 301 -9.88 11.42 3.39
N ASN A 302 -10.22 11.07 4.64
CA ASN A 302 -9.33 10.38 5.57
C ASN A 302 -9.93 9.06 6.09
N GLN A 303 -10.88 8.46 5.34
CA GLN A 303 -11.66 7.29 5.74
C GLN A 303 -11.62 6.17 4.71
N TYR A 304 -11.73 4.92 5.18
CA TYR A 304 -12.07 3.78 4.32
C TYR A 304 -13.59 3.75 4.10
N PHE A 305 -14.10 4.44 3.09
CA PHE A 305 -15.56 4.59 2.89
C PHE A 305 -16.21 3.49 2.05
N LEU A 306 -15.51 2.38 1.76
CA LEU A 306 -16.08 1.29 0.97
C LEU A 306 -17.37 0.71 1.58
N THR A 307 -17.46 0.57 2.91
CA THR A 307 -18.69 0.10 3.58
C THR A 307 -19.88 1.02 3.29
N ASN A 308 -19.71 2.34 3.41
CA ASN A 308 -20.77 3.31 3.11
C ASN A 308 -21.13 3.37 1.62
N LEU A 309 -20.15 3.23 0.73
CA LEU A 309 -20.42 3.14 -0.72
C LEU A 309 -21.23 1.89 -1.07
N LEU A 310 -20.95 0.75 -0.43
CA LEU A 310 -21.69 -0.51 -0.63
C LEU A 310 -23.10 -0.53 0.00
N LEU A 311 -23.53 0.55 0.67
CA LEU A 311 -24.94 0.77 1.03
C LEU A 311 -25.74 1.44 -0.10
N ILE A 312 -25.09 2.08 -1.07
CA ILE A 312 -25.77 2.71 -2.21
C ILE A 312 -26.23 1.61 -3.18
N PRO A 313 -27.53 1.47 -3.50
CA PRO A 313 -28.05 0.39 -4.34
C PRO A 313 -27.34 0.21 -5.69
N SER A 314 -27.17 1.26 -6.50
CA SER A 314 -26.55 1.12 -7.83
C SER A 314 -25.03 0.92 -7.76
N PHE A 315 -24.36 1.45 -6.73
CA PHE A 315 -22.95 1.15 -6.46
C PHE A 315 -22.78 -0.33 -6.11
N TRP A 316 -23.61 -0.86 -5.21
CA TRP A 316 -23.60 -2.27 -4.83
C TRP A 316 -23.87 -3.18 -6.04
N GLN A 317 -24.88 -2.87 -6.87
CA GLN A 317 -25.18 -3.63 -8.09
C GLN A 317 -23.99 -3.69 -9.05
N ARG A 318 -23.22 -2.60 -9.20
CA ARG A 318 -22.01 -2.56 -10.05
C ARG A 318 -20.83 -3.30 -9.44
N MET A 319 -20.58 -3.13 -8.13
CA MET A 319 -19.34 -3.58 -7.49
C MET A 319 -19.43 -4.97 -6.83
N HIS A 320 -20.60 -5.40 -6.36
CA HIS A 320 -20.78 -6.73 -5.77
C HIS A 320 -20.36 -7.88 -6.72
N PRO A 321 -20.70 -7.87 -8.02
CA PRO A 321 -20.25 -8.89 -8.97
C PRO A 321 -18.72 -8.93 -9.15
N VAL A 322 -18.03 -7.80 -9.01
CA VAL A 322 -16.56 -7.68 -9.14
C VAL A 322 -15.84 -8.43 -8.02
N PHE A 323 -16.42 -8.42 -6.81
CA PHE A 323 -15.87 -9.05 -5.61
C PHE A 323 -16.59 -10.34 -5.20
N ARG A 324 -17.35 -10.97 -6.13
CA ARG A 324 -18.24 -12.09 -5.85
C ARG A 324 -17.51 -13.21 -5.10
N GLY A 325 -18.08 -13.63 -3.96
CA GLY A 325 -17.52 -14.67 -3.08
C GLY A 325 -16.37 -14.23 -2.17
N ASN A 326 -15.88 -12.99 -2.28
CA ASN A 326 -14.61 -12.54 -1.68
C ASN A 326 -14.75 -11.25 -0.84
N VAL A 327 -15.94 -10.98 -0.30
CA VAL A 327 -16.28 -9.70 0.38
C VAL A 327 -15.40 -9.38 1.60
N GLY A 328 -14.92 -10.40 2.32
CA GLY A 328 -14.01 -10.22 3.45
C GLY A 328 -12.54 -9.98 3.08
N GLN A 329 -12.23 -9.73 1.80
CA GLN A 329 -10.86 -9.52 1.28
C GLN A 329 -10.81 -8.46 0.15
N ILE A 330 -11.82 -7.61 0.00
CA ILE A 330 -11.88 -6.58 -1.07
C ILE A 330 -10.66 -5.66 -1.03
N PHE A 331 -10.34 -5.11 0.14
CA PHE A 331 -9.16 -4.29 0.35
C PHE A 331 -7.87 -5.04 0.02
N THR A 332 -7.77 -6.34 0.37
CA THR A 332 -6.59 -7.16 0.04
C THR A 332 -6.30 -7.17 -1.45
N PHE A 333 -7.30 -7.40 -2.31
CA PHE A 333 -7.06 -7.45 -3.76
C PHE A 333 -6.81 -6.06 -4.34
N LEU A 334 -7.59 -5.05 -3.93
CA LEU A 334 -7.41 -3.68 -4.40
C LEU A 334 -6.04 -3.13 -4.00
N ALA A 335 -5.61 -3.34 -2.75
CA ALA A 335 -4.32 -2.91 -2.25
C ALA A 335 -3.15 -3.60 -2.98
N ARG A 336 -3.26 -4.90 -3.26
CA ARG A 336 -2.23 -5.65 -4.00
C ARG A 336 -2.13 -5.25 -5.48
N LEU A 337 -3.16 -4.64 -6.07
CA LEU A 337 -3.13 -4.09 -7.43
C LEU A 337 -2.69 -2.61 -7.47
N LEU A 338 -3.21 -1.81 -6.56
CA LEU A 338 -3.14 -0.35 -6.60
C LEU A 338 -1.97 0.23 -5.80
N LEU A 339 -1.67 -0.34 -4.63
CA LEU A 339 -0.76 0.25 -3.63
C LEU A 339 0.65 -0.34 -3.75
N LEU A 340 1.14 -0.47 -4.99
CA LEU A 340 2.46 -1.03 -5.31
C LEU A 340 3.58 -0.02 -5.04
N PRO A 341 4.61 -0.34 -4.21
CA PRO A 341 5.74 0.55 -3.98
C PRO A 341 6.55 0.83 -5.24
N ALA A 342 6.81 2.11 -5.50
CA ALA A 342 7.79 2.56 -6.50
C ALA A 342 9.18 1.95 -6.23
N ASN A 343 9.98 1.76 -7.28
CA ASN A 343 11.24 1.00 -7.23
C ASN A 343 12.21 1.43 -6.11
N ASP A 344 12.35 2.73 -5.83
CA ASP A 344 13.23 3.22 -4.75
C ASP A 344 12.76 2.76 -3.37
N THR A 345 11.44 2.77 -3.12
CA THR A 345 10.82 2.26 -1.89
C THR A 345 10.89 0.74 -1.82
N TRP A 346 10.66 0.06 -2.96
CA TRP A 346 10.78 -1.38 -3.09
C TRP A 346 12.21 -1.87 -2.78
N ALA A 347 13.22 -1.16 -3.24
CA ALA A 347 14.62 -1.47 -2.95
C ALA A 347 14.94 -1.42 -1.44
N ILE A 348 14.29 -0.55 -0.66
CA ILE A 348 14.40 -0.53 0.80
C ILE A 348 13.71 -1.78 1.39
N ILE A 349 12.48 -2.08 0.97
CA ILE A 349 11.74 -3.29 1.41
C ILE A 349 12.56 -4.55 1.18
N LEU A 350 13.17 -4.72 0.00
CA LEU A 350 14.02 -5.88 -0.30
C LEU A 350 15.26 -5.96 0.59
N ARG A 351 15.97 -4.85 0.81
CA ARG A 351 17.17 -4.82 1.66
C ARG A 351 16.83 -5.17 3.11
N GLU A 352 15.75 -4.59 3.65
CA GLU A 352 15.28 -4.85 5.01
C GLU A 352 14.82 -6.31 5.19
N PHE A 353 14.02 -6.82 4.23
CA PHE A 353 13.55 -8.20 4.24
C PHE A 353 14.73 -9.18 4.22
N TRP A 354 15.62 -9.10 3.22
CA TRP A 354 16.72 -10.05 3.09
C TRP A 354 17.73 -9.95 4.25
N SER A 355 18.07 -8.74 4.71
CA SER A 355 19.08 -8.55 5.76
C SER A 355 18.61 -8.99 7.16
N TYR A 356 17.31 -8.82 7.46
CA TYR A 356 16.83 -8.93 8.84
C TYR A 356 15.63 -9.86 9.06
N LEU A 357 14.78 -10.07 8.06
CA LEU A 357 13.55 -10.88 8.21
C LEU A 357 13.66 -12.26 7.56
N SER A 358 14.42 -12.38 6.47
CA SER A 358 14.69 -13.67 5.83
C SER A 358 15.46 -14.61 6.75
N GLY A 359 15.30 -15.91 6.50
CA GLY A 359 15.93 -16.95 7.31
C GLY A 359 15.38 -17.01 8.75
N ALA A 360 14.08 -17.30 8.89
CA ALA A 360 13.46 -17.65 10.15
C ALA A 360 12.34 -18.66 9.92
N ASN A 361 12.12 -19.58 10.88
CA ASN A 361 11.05 -20.59 10.77
C ASN A 361 9.65 -19.97 10.87
N ALA A 362 9.52 -18.80 11.49
CA ALA A 362 8.30 -18.00 11.53
C ALA A 362 8.61 -16.49 11.61
N GLN A 363 7.75 -15.68 11.01
CA GLN A 363 7.78 -14.22 11.03
C GLN A 363 6.55 -13.67 11.77
N LEU A 364 6.77 -12.82 12.77
CA LEU A 364 5.73 -12.15 13.55
C LEU A 364 5.80 -10.63 13.30
N GLY A 365 4.72 -10.05 12.80
CA GLY A 365 4.58 -8.60 12.71
C GLY A 365 3.98 -8.04 14.00
N VAL A 366 4.52 -6.95 14.53
CA VAL A 366 3.98 -6.24 15.70
C VAL A 366 3.89 -4.75 15.39
N GLN A 367 2.67 -4.24 15.24
CA GLN A 367 2.39 -2.84 14.94
C GLN A 367 1.88 -2.13 16.19
N VAL A 368 2.71 -1.24 16.75
CA VAL A 368 2.43 -0.50 17.99
C VAL A 368 2.05 0.95 17.67
N ARG A 369 0.85 1.38 18.09
CA ARG A 369 0.37 2.76 18.00
C ARG A 369 -0.47 3.11 19.22
N LEU A 370 0.05 3.99 20.06
CA LEU A 370 -0.72 4.60 21.14
C LEU A 370 -1.32 5.94 20.66
N TYR A 371 -2.54 6.24 21.09
CA TYR A 371 -3.23 7.50 20.83
C TYR A 371 -3.13 8.41 22.06
N GLY A 372 -2.87 9.69 21.85
CA GLY A 372 -2.69 10.67 22.94
C GLY A 372 -1.42 10.51 23.78
N ARG A 373 -0.60 9.47 23.55
CA ARG A 373 0.71 9.26 24.18
C ARG A 373 1.81 9.34 23.11
N VAL A 374 2.86 10.11 23.40
CA VAL A 374 4.01 10.34 22.49
C VAL A 374 5.26 9.59 22.96
N GLU A 375 5.31 9.23 24.23
CA GLU A 375 6.43 8.53 24.86
C GLU A 375 6.18 7.02 24.97
N PHE A 376 7.22 6.29 25.33
CA PHE A 376 7.12 4.86 25.64
C PHE A 376 6.27 4.65 26.90
N ASP A 377 5.38 3.69 26.83
CA ASP A 377 4.50 3.28 27.91
C ASP A 377 4.76 1.82 28.31
N LEU A 378 5.12 1.61 29.58
CA LEU A 378 5.48 0.30 30.13
C LEU A 378 4.27 -0.65 30.18
N GLU A 379 3.10 -0.15 30.56
CA GLU A 379 1.91 -0.98 30.67
C GLU A 379 1.45 -1.45 29.27
N ALA A 380 1.52 -0.58 28.27
CA ALA A 380 1.29 -0.98 26.89
C ALA A 380 2.32 -2.03 26.40
N ASN A 381 3.59 -1.92 26.81
CA ASN A 381 4.60 -2.94 26.53
C ASN A 381 4.25 -4.29 27.15
N ASP A 382 3.83 -4.27 28.42
CA ASP A 382 3.50 -5.49 29.15
C ASP A 382 2.26 -6.16 28.56
N ARG A 383 1.24 -5.39 28.16
CA ARG A 383 0.05 -5.90 27.43
C ARG A 383 0.39 -6.44 26.04
N ILE A 384 1.36 -5.86 25.33
CA ILE A 384 1.89 -6.45 24.07
C ILE A 384 2.50 -7.82 24.37
N MET A 385 3.42 -7.91 25.34
CA MET A 385 4.06 -9.16 25.69
C MET A 385 3.05 -10.21 26.17
N GLU A 386 2.08 -9.82 26.98
CA GLU A 386 0.99 -10.67 27.46
C GLU A 386 0.20 -11.28 26.29
N CYS A 387 -0.26 -10.47 25.33
CA CYS A 387 -0.95 -10.95 24.13
C CYS A 387 -0.12 -11.98 23.36
N LEU A 388 1.14 -11.66 23.06
CA LEU A 388 2.00 -12.49 22.22
C LEU A 388 2.36 -13.84 22.90
N LEU A 389 2.54 -13.84 24.23
CA LEU A 389 2.87 -15.03 25.02
C LEU A 389 1.66 -15.91 25.37
N GLN A 390 0.48 -15.32 25.57
CA GLN A 390 -0.77 -16.07 25.78
C GLN A 390 -1.19 -16.81 24.52
N ASN A 391 -1.12 -16.16 23.36
CA ASN A 391 -1.51 -16.70 22.06
C ASN A 391 -0.42 -17.55 21.38
N ASN A 392 0.70 -17.83 22.07
CA ASN A 392 1.84 -18.62 21.58
C ASN A 392 2.53 -18.07 20.31
N LEU A 393 2.38 -16.76 20.04
CA LEU A 393 3.08 -16.06 18.96
C LEU A 393 4.56 -15.85 19.28
N LEU A 394 4.89 -15.80 20.58
CA LEU A 394 6.25 -15.81 21.11
C LEU A 394 6.42 -16.91 22.17
N PRO A 395 7.65 -17.45 22.35
CA PRO A 395 7.90 -18.48 23.34
C PRO A 395 7.84 -17.89 24.76
N ARG A 396 7.17 -18.60 25.67
CA ARG A 396 7.18 -18.26 27.10
C ARG A 396 8.59 -18.39 27.67
N PHE A 397 8.91 -17.49 28.60
CA PHE A 397 10.14 -17.56 29.37
C PHE A 397 10.12 -18.75 30.35
N SER A 398 11.30 -19.26 30.68
CA SER A 398 11.52 -20.30 31.69
C SER A 398 12.12 -19.67 32.96
N GLU A 399 11.93 -20.30 34.12
CA GLU A 399 12.53 -19.82 35.38
C GLU A 399 14.05 -19.99 35.43
N LYS A 400 14.56 -21.02 34.73
CA LYS A 400 15.98 -21.41 34.73
C LYS A 400 16.41 -21.84 33.33
N GLU A 401 17.71 -21.72 33.10
CA GLU A 401 18.35 -22.16 31.87
C GLU A 401 18.39 -23.69 31.79
N ASN A 402 17.98 -24.26 30.64
CA ASN A 402 18.12 -25.69 30.40
C ASN A 402 19.46 -25.96 29.74
N LEU A 403 20.50 -26.15 30.56
CA LEU A 403 21.88 -26.37 30.09
C LEU A 403 22.00 -27.55 29.12
N THR A 404 21.13 -28.57 29.23
CA THR A 404 21.08 -29.69 28.29
C THR A 404 20.61 -29.23 26.91
N GLU A 405 19.51 -28.48 26.82
CA GLU A 405 19.01 -27.92 25.55
C GLU A 405 19.95 -26.87 24.96
N LEU A 406 20.62 -26.05 25.79
CA LEU A 406 21.70 -25.16 25.33
C LEU A 406 22.88 -25.94 24.74
N SER A 407 23.32 -27.02 25.39
CA SER A 407 24.50 -27.78 24.92
C SER A 407 24.31 -28.36 23.51
N ILE A 408 23.08 -28.75 23.18
CA ILE A 408 22.72 -29.27 21.84
C ILE A 408 22.32 -28.18 20.85
N LEU A 409 22.10 -26.93 21.30
CA LEU A 409 21.68 -25.81 20.44
C LEU A 409 22.73 -25.53 19.36
N HIS A 410 24.02 -25.59 19.70
CA HIS A 410 25.11 -25.40 18.73
C HIS A 410 25.01 -26.42 17.60
N ASN A 411 24.93 -27.70 17.94
CA ASN A 411 24.82 -28.78 16.95
C ASN A 411 23.54 -28.63 16.11
N ARG A 412 22.39 -28.36 16.76
CA ARG A 412 21.10 -28.12 16.07
C ARG A 412 21.19 -26.98 15.05
N LYS A 413 21.85 -25.86 15.39
CA LYS A 413 21.99 -24.71 14.47
C LYS A 413 23.05 -24.95 13.38
N MET A 414 24.12 -25.68 13.68
CA MET A 414 25.14 -26.09 12.70
C MET A 414 24.57 -27.10 11.68
N GLU A 415 23.79 -28.08 12.13
CA GLU A 415 23.07 -29.05 11.28
C GLU A 415 22.04 -28.36 10.38
N ALA A 416 21.33 -27.35 10.91
CA ALA A 416 20.43 -26.51 10.15
C ALA A 416 21.13 -25.54 9.16
N ARG A 417 22.48 -25.47 9.17
CA ARG A 417 23.34 -24.69 8.26
C ARG A 417 23.09 -23.18 8.18
N GLU A 418 22.35 -22.59 9.11
CA GLU A 418 21.90 -21.19 8.97
C GLU A 418 22.01 -20.39 10.27
N ASN A 419 22.18 -19.06 10.14
CA ASN A 419 22.04 -18.06 11.22
C ASN A 419 20.55 -17.89 11.64
N HIS A 420 19.81 -18.99 11.68
CA HIS A 420 18.36 -19.04 11.76
C HIS A 420 17.85 -18.69 13.16
N ALA A 421 17.06 -17.61 13.24
CA ALA A 421 16.15 -17.40 14.35
C ALA A 421 14.96 -18.38 14.24
N ASP A 422 14.47 -18.89 15.36
CA ASP A 422 13.25 -19.72 15.36
C ASP A 422 12.01 -18.85 15.13
N ILE A 423 12.04 -17.60 15.59
CA ILE A 423 11.06 -16.56 15.25
C ILE A 423 11.81 -15.25 14.98
N VAL A 424 11.44 -14.53 13.93
CA VAL A 424 11.80 -13.12 13.75
C VAL A 424 10.58 -12.23 13.99
N VAL A 425 10.78 -11.12 14.69
CA VAL A 425 9.76 -10.13 14.98
C VAL A 425 10.07 -8.85 14.22
N MET A 426 9.19 -8.44 13.31
CA MET A 426 9.21 -7.11 12.71
C MET A 426 8.33 -6.18 13.54
N LEU A 427 8.93 -5.29 14.33
CA LEU A 427 8.21 -4.34 15.18
C LEU A 427 8.23 -2.93 14.59
N ALA A 428 7.06 -2.41 14.22
CA ALA A 428 6.87 -1.04 13.76
C ALA A 428 6.24 -0.19 14.87
N SER A 429 6.93 0.89 15.27
CA SER A 429 6.47 1.85 16.27
C SER A 429 7.16 3.19 16.08
N LEU A 430 6.49 4.30 16.40
CA LEU A 430 7.17 5.60 16.51
C LEU A 430 8.21 5.58 17.63
N GLN A 431 7.98 4.80 18.69
CA GLN A 431 8.86 4.68 19.85
C GLN A 431 9.71 3.40 19.77
N GLY A 432 10.95 3.50 19.29
CA GLY A 432 11.88 2.36 19.17
C GLY A 432 12.16 1.59 20.46
N LYS A 433 11.87 2.18 21.62
CA LYS A 433 12.01 1.55 22.95
C LYS A 433 11.18 0.26 23.10
N TYR A 434 10.06 0.10 22.40
CA TYR A 434 9.30 -1.16 22.38
C TYR A 434 10.12 -2.31 21.75
N ALA A 435 10.74 -2.08 20.60
CA ALA A 435 11.62 -3.06 19.96
C ALA A 435 12.86 -3.36 20.82
N GLN A 436 13.44 -2.32 21.42
CA GLN A 436 14.63 -2.47 22.27
C GLN A 436 14.36 -3.32 23.51
N ILE A 437 13.25 -3.09 24.22
CA ILE A 437 12.89 -3.88 25.42
C ILE A 437 12.60 -5.33 25.06
N MET A 438 11.82 -5.58 24.00
CA MET A 438 11.55 -6.95 23.54
C MET A 438 12.86 -7.68 23.16
N LYS A 439 13.77 -7.00 22.45
CA LYS A 439 15.10 -7.52 22.11
C LYS A 439 15.92 -7.84 23.36
N ASP A 440 15.96 -6.93 24.32
CA ASP A 440 16.68 -7.11 25.58
C ASP A 440 16.12 -8.27 26.43
N GLN A 441 14.81 -8.49 26.42
CA GLN A 441 14.18 -9.62 27.13
C GLN A 441 14.58 -10.97 26.51
N PHE A 442 14.41 -11.15 25.20
CA PHE A 442 14.77 -12.41 24.53
C PHE A 442 16.27 -12.66 24.41
N ALA A 443 17.12 -11.64 24.61
CA ALA A 443 18.57 -11.80 24.70
C ALA A 443 19.06 -12.22 26.09
N LYS A 444 18.25 -12.05 27.16
CA LYS A 444 18.68 -12.21 28.56
C LYS A 444 17.91 -13.27 29.35
N LEU A 445 16.70 -13.62 28.91
CA LEU A 445 15.81 -14.55 29.62
C LEU A 445 15.72 -15.88 28.85
N PRO A 446 15.87 -17.04 29.52
CA PRO A 446 15.76 -18.34 28.86
C PRO A 446 14.33 -18.56 28.35
N THR A 447 14.21 -19.08 27.13
CA THR A 447 12.91 -19.40 26.51
C THR A 447 12.61 -20.90 26.60
N LYS A 448 11.32 -21.26 26.68
CA LYS A 448 10.90 -22.67 26.72
C LYS A 448 11.30 -23.38 25.42
N GLY A 449 12.10 -24.45 25.53
CA GLY A 449 12.64 -25.20 24.40
C GLY A 449 13.81 -24.52 23.67
N THR A 450 14.42 -23.50 24.31
CA THR A 450 15.58 -22.74 23.80
C THR A 450 15.35 -22.20 22.38
N LYS A 451 14.17 -21.61 22.14
CA LYS A 451 13.83 -20.95 20.88
C LYS A 451 14.48 -19.58 20.80
N MET A 452 15.21 -19.33 19.71
CA MET A 452 15.87 -18.06 19.43
C MET A 452 14.89 -17.07 18.81
N VAL A 453 14.74 -15.89 19.41
CA VAL A 453 13.90 -14.80 18.88
C VAL A 453 14.79 -13.64 18.45
N ARG A 454 14.66 -13.22 17.18
CA ARG A 454 15.33 -12.03 16.62
C ARG A 454 14.31 -10.90 16.51
N VAL A 455 14.60 -9.73 17.07
CA VAL A 455 13.71 -8.55 16.96
C VAL A 455 14.35 -7.52 16.04
N HIS A 456 13.59 -7.06 15.04
CA HIS A 456 13.96 -6.04 14.08
C HIS A 456 12.97 -4.86 14.11
N SER A 457 13.47 -3.67 13.75
CA SER A 457 12.68 -2.45 13.59
C SER A 457 13.43 -1.52 12.65
N VAL A 458 12.75 -1.04 11.60
CA VAL A 458 13.38 -0.26 10.51
C VAL A 458 13.66 1.18 10.96
N SER A 459 12.70 1.83 11.63
CA SER A 459 12.83 3.24 12.00
C SER A 459 12.47 3.51 13.47
N GLN A 460 13.02 4.60 14.02
CA GLN A 460 12.75 5.09 15.37
C GLN A 460 12.46 6.60 15.32
N LEU A 461 11.31 6.96 14.74
CA LEU A 461 11.03 8.34 14.33
C LEU A 461 10.68 9.28 15.49
N GLY A 462 10.27 8.73 16.65
CA GLY A 462 9.90 9.46 17.87
C GLY A 462 8.55 10.19 17.79
N SER A 463 8.29 10.86 16.67
CA SER A 463 7.06 11.62 16.42
C SER A 463 6.62 11.54 14.95
N GLN A 464 5.36 11.90 14.70
CA GLN A 464 4.78 11.93 13.36
C GLN A 464 4.99 13.30 12.70
N LYS A 465 5.74 13.34 11.59
CA LYS A 465 5.96 14.52 10.73
C LYS A 465 5.40 14.25 9.33
N LYS A 466 5.27 15.31 8.52
CA LYS A 466 4.61 15.31 7.19
C LYS A 466 5.61 15.37 6.02
N GLY A 467 6.72 14.64 6.12
CA GLY A 467 7.76 14.60 5.08
C GLY A 467 7.72 13.31 4.26
N PHE A 468 8.17 13.38 3.00
CA PHE A 468 8.25 12.24 2.08
C PHE A 468 9.04 11.05 2.68
N GLU A 469 10.21 11.31 3.26
CA GLU A 469 11.06 10.28 3.89
C GLU A 469 10.31 9.50 4.98
N GLN A 470 9.55 10.18 5.83
CA GLN A 470 8.74 9.53 6.87
C GLN A 470 7.56 8.75 6.28
N ALA A 471 6.95 9.24 5.20
CA ALA A 471 5.91 8.50 4.50
C ALA A 471 6.50 7.24 3.81
N GLN A 472 7.69 7.35 3.22
CA GLN A 472 8.41 6.23 2.62
C GLN A 472 8.75 5.16 3.65
N LEU A 473 9.37 5.52 4.78
CA LEU A 473 9.69 4.57 5.86
C LEU A 473 8.43 3.93 6.46
N ALA A 474 7.35 4.70 6.67
CA ALA A 474 6.08 4.15 7.11
C ALA A 474 5.50 3.14 6.11
N PHE A 475 5.65 3.39 4.81
CA PHE A 475 5.19 2.46 3.77
C PHE A 475 6.03 1.19 3.68
N VAL A 476 7.36 1.30 3.82
CA VAL A 476 8.29 0.17 3.95
C VAL A 476 7.86 -0.72 5.11
N GLU A 477 7.63 -0.14 6.30
CA GLU A 477 7.21 -0.88 7.49
C GLU A 477 5.85 -1.57 7.32
N MET A 478 4.85 -0.89 6.71
CA MET A 478 3.55 -1.52 6.39
C MET A 478 3.71 -2.75 5.48
N TRP A 479 4.59 -2.67 4.48
CA TRP A 479 4.85 -3.77 3.55
C TRP A 479 5.60 -4.92 4.20
N LEU A 480 6.62 -4.64 5.01
CA LEU A 480 7.38 -5.66 5.76
C LEU A 480 6.48 -6.42 6.75
N LEU A 481 5.62 -5.73 7.48
CA LEU A 481 4.59 -6.37 8.33
C LEU A 481 3.63 -7.27 7.54
N SER A 482 3.35 -6.93 6.27
CA SER A 482 2.46 -7.70 5.40
C SER A 482 3.04 -9.05 4.93
N TYR A 483 4.33 -9.30 5.18
CA TYR A 483 5.00 -10.58 4.90
C TYR A 483 5.00 -11.56 6.07
N SER A 484 4.52 -11.14 7.24
CA SER A 484 4.48 -11.98 8.44
C SER A 484 3.52 -13.17 8.33
N ASP A 485 3.80 -14.22 9.10
CA ASP A 485 2.92 -15.39 9.27
C ASP A 485 1.82 -15.13 10.30
N ASN A 486 2.11 -14.27 11.28
CA ASN A 486 1.15 -13.76 12.25
C ASN A 486 1.37 -12.25 12.41
N LEU A 487 0.31 -11.51 12.70
CA LEU A 487 0.36 -10.06 12.84
C LEU A 487 -0.41 -9.63 14.08
N ALA A 488 0.19 -8.78 14.90
CA ALA A 488 -0.49 -8.07 15.99
C ALA A 488 -0.56 -6.58 15.66
N THR A 489 -1.74 -5.96 15.78
CA THR A 489 -1.98 -4.55 15.42
C THR A 489 -2.69 -3.79 16.52
N SER A 490 -2.33 -2.54 16.73
CA SER A 490 -2.98 -1.69 17.75
C SER A 490 -4.41 -1.30 17.36
N LYS A 491 -5.35 -1.33 18.31
CA LYS A 491 -6.73 -0.87 18.09
C LYS A 491 -6.78 0.49 17.39
N LYS A 492 -7.67 0.63 16.40
CA LYS A 492 -7.91 1.83 15.57
C LYS A 492 -6.78 2.22 14.60
N SER A 493 -5.67 1.48 14.58
CA SER A 493 -4.50 1.82 13.78
C SER A 493 -4.72 1.51 12.30
N THR A 494 -4.97 2.55 11.50
CA THR A 494 -5.07 2.41 10.03
C THR A 494 -3.76 1.95 9.39
N PHE A 495 -2.61 2.22 10.01
CA PHE A 495 -1.32 1.62 9.66
C PHE A 495 -1.39 0.08 9.76
N GLY A 496 -1.98 -0.43 10.84
CA GLY A 496 -2.26 -1.86 11.01
C GLY A 496 -3.19 -2.42 9.94
N TYR A 497 -4.24 -1.67 9.57
CA TYR A 497 -5.17 -2.10 8.51
C TYR A 497 -4.51 -2.23 7.14
N ILE A 498 -3.55 -1.35 6.79
CA ILE A 498 -2.77 -1.50 5.55
C ILE A 498 -1.95 -2.81 5.60
N ALA A 499 -1.21 -3.05 6.69
CA ALA A 499 -0.37 -4.24 6.82
C ALA A 499 -1.17 -5.55 6.80
N GLN A 500 -2.24 -5.63 7.61
CA GLN A 500 -3.10 -6.82 7.69
C GLN A 500 -3.81 -7.10 6.35
N GLY A 501 -4.23 -6.03 5.67
CA GLY A 501 -4.96 -6.08 4.41
C GLY A 501 -4.08 -6.52 3.25
N LEU A 502 -2.90 -5.91 3.10
CA LEU A 502 -1.88 -6.36 2.14
C LEU A 502 -1.45 -7.81 2.41
N GLY A 503 -1.33 -8.19 3.68
CA GLY A 503 -0.95 -9.54 4.10
C GLY A 503 -2.05 -10.58 3.89
N ALA A 504 -3.33 -10.19 3.89
CA ALA A 504 -4.47 -11.09 4.08
C ALA A 504 -4.41 -11.87 5.42
N ILE A 505 -3.92 -11.21 6.48
CA ILE A 505 -3.68 -11.78 7.81
C ILE A 505 -4.77 -11.31 8.76
N HIS A 506 -5.41 -12.22 9.50
CA HIS A 506 -6.30 -11.84 10.59
C HIS A 506 -5.45 -11.37 11.78
N PRO A 507 -5.57 -10.10 12.22
CA PRO A 507 -4.67 -9.55 13.22
C PRO A 507 -5.04 -9.98 14.64
N TYR A 508 -4.06 -10.11 15.52
CA TYR A 508 -4.28 -10.00 16.97
C TYR A 508 -4.38 -8.52 17.33
N ILE A 509 -5.61 -8.06 17.57
CA ILE A 509 -5.95 -6.66 17.84
C ILE A 509 -5.57 -6.33 19.29
N LEU A 510 -4.45 -5.63 19.46
CA LEU A 510 -3.86 -5.22 20.74
C LEU A 510 -4.68 -4.09 21.40
N ASP A 511 -5.18 -4.31 22.61
CA ASP A 511 -5.69 -3.23 23.46
C ASP A 511 -4.59 -2.73 24.39
N LEU A 512 -4.06 -1.54 24.09
CA LEU A 512 -2.95 -0.92 24.81
C LEU A 512 -3.39 0.00 25.96
N ASN A 513 -4.68 0.00 26.32
CA ASN A 513 -5.23 0.87 27.37
C ASN A 513 -5.28 0.17 28.74
N LYS A 514 -5.39 1.00 29.78
CA LYS A 514 -5.56 0.58 31.17
C LYS A 514 -6.83 -0.25 31.34
N GLY A 515 -6.67 -1.48 31.81
CA GLY A 515 -7.77 -2.42 32.04
C GLY A 515 -7.28 -3.66 32.77
N GLU A 516 -7.33 -3.60 34.11
CA GLU A 516 -6.77 -4.59 35.06
C GLU A 516 -7.32 -6.03 34.86
N HIS A 517 -8.41 -6.18 34.12
CA HIS A 517 -9.05 -7.47 33.79
C HIS A 517 -9.44 -7.59 32.29
N ALA A 518 -8.98 -6.68 31.43
CA ALA A 518 -9.33 -6.68 30.01
C ALA A 518 -8.29 -7.47 29.19
N SER A 519 -8.75 -8.40 28.34
CA SER A 519 -7.88 -9.20 27.46
C SER A 519 -6.85 -8.33 26.73
N PRO A 520 -5.56 -8.69 26.71
CA PRO A 520 -4.51 -7.87 26.08
C PRO A 520 -4.71 -7.73 24.57
N CYS A 521 -5.35 -8.71 23.94
CA CYS A 521 -5.78 -8.65 22.55
C CYS A 521 -6.98 -9.57 22.26
N VAL A 522 -7.54 -9.44 21.06
CA VAL A 522 -8.53 -10.37 20.49
C VAL A 522 -8.16 -10.70 19.04
N LEU A 523 -8.47 -11.89 18.55
CA LEU A 523 -8.30 -12.21 17.13
C LEU A 523 -9.33 -11.44 16.30
N GLY A 524 -8.87 -10.84 15.20
CA GLY A 524 -9.70 -10.07 14.28
C GLY A 524 -10.67 -10.95 13.49
N GLN A 525 -11.91 -10.51 13.36
CA GLN A 525 -13.00 -11.20 12.64
C GLN A 525 -12.86 -11.13 11.11
N SER A 526 -12.01 -10.25 10.59
CA SER A 526 -11.77 -10.01 9.17
C SER A 526 -10.42 -9.34 8.95
N VAL A 527 -9.88 -9.48 7.74
CA VAL A 527 -8.68 -8.76 7.28
C VAL A 527 -9.01 -7.36 6.74
N GLU A 528 -10.29 -7.07 6.49
CA GLU A 528 -10.74 -5.78 5.99
C GLU A 528 -10.45 -4.62 6.96
N PRO A 529 -10.14 -3.42 6.47
CA PRO A 529 -10.06 -2.22 7.30
C PRO A 529 -11.38 -1.86 7.97
N CYS A 530 -11.32 -1.26 9.16
CA CYS A 530 -12.49 -0.64 9.76
C CYS A 530 -12.78 0.75 9.16
N THR A 531 -14.03 0.98 8.76
CA THR A 531 -14.58 2.32 8.57
C THR A 531 -14.89 2.93 9.94
N HIS A 532 -14.03 3.82 10.45
CA HIS A 532 -14.18 4.39 11.80
C HIS A 532 -15.44 5.25 11.96
N TYR A 533 -15.70 6.12 10.98
CA TYR A 533 -16.78 7.11 11.05
C TYR A 533 -17.80 6.89 9.93
N PRO A 534 -18.58 5.79 9.95
CA PRO A 534 -19.61 5.55 8.96
C PRO A 534 -20.69 6.63 9.02
N LYS A 535 -21.38 6.84 7.90
CA LYS A 535 -22.43 7.85 7.74
C LYS A 535 -23.73 7.22 7.24
N ILE A 536 -24.80 7.44 8.00
CA ILE A 536 -26.17 7.07 7.64
C ILE A 536 -26.93 8.38 7.34
N PRO A 537 -26.92 8.87 6.08
CA PRO A 537 -27.85 9.90 5.66
C PRO A 537 -29.30 9.39 5.75
N ARG A 538 -30.28 10.30 5.85
CA ARG A 538 -31.70 9.96 6.05
C ARG A 538 -32.28 8.98 5.01
N CYS A 539 -31.77 9.01 3.78
CA CYS A 539 -32.15 8.10 2.69
C CYS A 539 -31.75 6.61 2.93
N LEU A 540 -30.86 6.35 3.90
CA LEU A 540 -30.40 5.03 4.32
C LEU A 540 -30.91 4.65 5.74
N GLY A 541 -31.88 5.39 6.29
CA GLY A 541 -32.64 4.98 7.47
C GLY A 541 -33.89 4.17 7.10
N ALA A 542 -34.83 3.98 8.02
CA ALA A 542 -36.04 3.15 7.87
C ALA A 542 -36.81 3.23 6.52
N ASP A 543 -36.78 4.37 5.82
CA ASP A 543 -37.39 4.57 4.49
C ASP A 543 -36.51 4.06 3.31
N ALA A 544 -35.39 3.38 3.59
CA ALA A 544 -34.40 2.98 2.58
C ALA A 544 -34.94 1.92 1.61
N ASN A 545 -35.03 2.32 0.33
CA ASN A 545 -35.47 1.49 -0.78
C ASN A 545 -34.36 0.54 -1.27
N LEU A 546 -33.84 -0.30 -0.36
CA LEU A 546 -32.91 -1.38 -0.69
C LEU A 546 -33.68 -2.65 -1.07
N SER A 547 -33.21 -3.38 -2.08
CA SER A 547 -33.78 -4.68 -2.47
C SER A 547 -33.61 -5.74 -1.37
N ILE A 548 -34.40 -6.81 -1.42
CA ILE A 548 -34.32 -7.92 -0.46
C ILE A 548 -32.90 -8.54 -0.47
N ASP A 549 -32.34 -8.76 -1.66
CA ASP A 549 -30.99 -9.32 -1.83
C ASP A 549 -29.92 -8.40 -1.24
N HIS A 550 -30.03 -7.08 -1.44
CA HIS A 550 -29.08 -6.11 -0.90
C HIS A 550 -29.17 -6.03 0.63
N LYS A 551 -30.39 -6.02 1.20
CA LYS A 551 -30.61 -6.10 2.66
C LYS A 551 -30.02 -7.38 3.23
N GLN A 552 -30.22 -8.53 2.58
CA GLN A 552 -29.66 -9.81 3.02
C GLN A 552 -28.13 -9.87 2.88
N TRP A 553 -27.57 -9.27 1.82
CA TRP A 553 -26.13 -9.16 1.63
C TRP A 553 -25.49 -8.30 2.73
N ILE A 554 -26.08 -7.15 3.07
CA ILE A 554 -25.63 -6.31 4.20
C ILE A 554 -25.64 -7.11 5.51
N ARG A 555 -26.76 -7.79 5.84
CA ARG A 555 -26.87 -8.66 7.04
C ARG A 555 -25.79 -9.75 7.12
N THR A 556 -25.35 -10.25 5.97
CA THR A 556 -24.37 -11.33 5.87
C THR A 556 -22.93 -10.83 6.00
N HIS A 557 -22.67 -9.56 5.67
CA HIS A 557 -21.32 -9.04 5.44
C HIS A 557 -20.93 -7.80 6.25
N PHE A 558 -21.85 -7.16 6.97
CA PHE A 558 -21.56 -5.98 7.79
C PHE A 558 -21.52 -6.36 9.28
N SER A 559 -20.38 -6.12 9.92
CA SER A 559 -20.22 -6.23 11.37
C SER A 559 -19.66 -4.95 11.98
N LEU A 560 -19.92 -4.73 13.27
CA LEU A 560 -19.24 -3.69 14.03
C LEU A 560 -17.75 -4.03 14.19
N CYS A 561 -16.89 -3.02 14.10
CA CYS A 561 -15.45 -3.22 14.32
C CYS A 561 -15.16 -3.59 15.78
N GLN A 562 -14.29 -4.58 15.99
CA GLN A 562 -13.84 -4.98 17.33
C GLN A 562 -12.93 -3.94 18.02
N ASP A 563 -12.44 -2.94 17.28
CA ASP A 563 -11.45 -1.98 17.73
C ASP A 563 -11.89 -0.50 17.68
N HIS A 564 -12.95 -0.17 16.94
CA HIS A 564 -13.55 1.17 16.90
C HIS A 564 -15.05 1.11 17.20
N VAL A 565 -15.47 1.70 18.32
CA VAL A 565 -16.88 1.78 18.74
C VAL A 565 -17.69 2.53 17.69
N GLY A 566 -18.74 1.89 17.17
CA GLY A 566 -19.59 2.44 16.11
C GLY A 566 -19.00 2.37 14.69
N GLY A 567 -17.77 1.88 14.53
CA GLY A 567 -17.17 1.64 13.21
C GLY A 567 -17.74 0.37 12.54
N TRP A 568 -17.65 0.30 11.22
CA TRP A 568 -18.12 -0.84 10.42
C TRP A 568 -16.99 -1.55 9.69
N GLN A 569 -17.09 -2.87 9.57
CA GLN A 569 -16.14 -3.73 8.89
C GLN A 569 -16.87 -4.74 7.99
N LEU A 570 -16.29 -5.03 6.82
CA LEU A 570 -16.75 -6.11 5.96
C LEU A 570 -16.22 -7.46 6.47
N VAL A 571 -17.09 -8.47 6.54
CA VAL A 571 -16.76 -9.83 7.00
C VAL A 571 -17.07 -10.89 5.94
N PRO A 572 -16.36 -12.03 5.91
CA PRO A 572 -16.70 -13.14 5.01
C PRO A 572 -18.01 -13.83 5.43
N SER A 573 -18.69 -14.48 4.48
CA SER A 573 -19.91 -15.25 4.76
C SER A 573 -19.62 -16.36 5.78
N GLY A 574 -20.47 -16.48 6.81
CA GLY A 574 -20.31 -17.50 7.85
C GLY A 574 -19.25 -17.20 8.90
N ALA A 575 -18.71 -15.98 8.95
CA ALA A 575 -17.89 -15.53 10.08
C ALA A 575 -18.66 -15.65 11.40
N ALA A 576 -18.15 -16.44 12.34
CA ALA A 576 -18.79 -16.64 13.63
C ALA A 576 -18.52 -15.46 14.58
N GLN A 577 -19.58 -14.98 15.24
CA GLN A 577 -19.54 -14.10 16.43
C GLN A 577 -18.97 -12.67 16.23
N GLY A 578 -19.19 -12.05 15.07
CA GLY A 578 -19.25 -10.58 15.01
C GLY A 578 -20.59 -10.07 15.57
N ASN A 579 -20.60 -8.91 16.23
CA ASN A 579 -21.86 -8.22 16.51
C ASN A 579 -22.40 -7.68 15.16
N PRO A 580 -23.56 -8.16 14.65
CA PRO A 580 -24.10 -7.65 13.41
C PRO A 580 -24.46 -6.17 13.56
N VAL A 581 -24.29 -5.40 12.50
CA VAL A 581 -24.82 -4.03 12.47
C VAL A 581 -26.35 -4.14 12.52
N SER A 582 -26.98 -3.72 13.64
CA SER A 582 -28.44 -3.82 13.75
C SER A 582 -29.11 -2.93 12.71
N PHE A 583 -30.12 -3.50 12.04
CA PHE A 583 -30.95 -2.79 11.09
C PHE A 583 -31.85 -1.74 11.74
N ASP A 584 -32.01 -1.73 13.06
CA ASP A 584 -32.75 -0.67 13.78
C ASP A 584 -31.98 0.66 13.83
N PHE A 585 -30.73 0.69 13.34
CA PHE A 585 -29.94 1.90 13.08
C PHE A 585 -29.90 2.30 11.58
N LEU A 586 -30.44 1.45 10.70
CA LEU A 586 -30.69 1.73 9.27
C LEU A 586 -32.20 1.95 9.04
#